data_AF-A0A2V6U9W3-F1
#
_entry.id   AF-A0A2V6U9W3-F1
#
_cell.length_a   1.000
_cell.length_b   1.000
_cell.length_c   1.000
_cell.angle_alpha   90.00
_cell.angle_beta   90.00
_cell.angle_gamma   90.00
#
_symmetry.space_group_name_H-M   'P 1'
#
loop_
_entity.id
_entity.type
_entity.pdbx_description
1 polymer ?
#
loop_
_entity_poly.entity_id
_entity_poly.type
_entity_poly.pdbx_seq_one_letter_code
_entity_poly.pdbx_strand_id
1 'polypeptide(L)'
;MIAAGVALEKILACPRCHGRLERRPEALACGTPGCGFRGVIADGIVNALPAAAGPSFFDATYPVMMHSSSGPSRLVFYSQQAAALRERLAGARLVLDVGCGPRLEYERPPASLVIGLDLSYESLRHNTDVDVRLYGSATSLPLPAGSMDAIVCFYSLHHLVGQTVHENEALLRA
;
A
#
# COMPACT_ATOMS: atom_id res chain seq x y z
N MET A 1 13.39 -3.06 -1.45
CA MET A 1 13.73 -2.03 -2.47
C MET A 1 12.62 -2.00 -3.51
N ILE A 2 12.47 -0.92 -4.29
CA ILE A 2 11.53 -0.92 -5.44
C ILE A 2 12.08 -1.87 -6.51
N ALA A 3 11.25 -2.74 -7.07
CA ALA A 3 11.68 -3.71 -8.08
C ALA A 3 12.31 -3.00 -9.29
N ALA A 4 13.39 -3.59 -9.82
CA ALA A 4 14.13 -3.02 -10.96
C ALA A 4 13.23 -2.91 -12.20
N GLY A 5 13.34 -1.80 -12.93
CA GLY A 5 12.56 -1.55 -14.15
C GLY A 5 11.13 -1.04 -13.94
N VAL A 6 10.68 -0.88 -12.68
CA VAL A 6 9.37 -0.29 -12.40
C VAL A 6 9.38 1.22 -12.61
N ALA A 7 8.62 1.68 -13.60
CA ALA A 7 8.38 3.10 -13.87
C ALA A 7 7.24 3.62 -12.97
N LEU A 8 7.57 4.07 -11.75
CA LEU A 8 6.58 4.51 -10.76
C LEU A 8 5.67 5.62 -11.27
N GLU A 9 6.18 6.53 -12.08
CA GLU A 9 5.42 7.62 -12.71
C GLU A 9 4.38 7.15 -13.74
N LYS A 10 4.43 5.88 -14.17
CA LYS A 10 3.44 5.27 -15.08
C LYS A 10 2.35 4.51 -14.35
N ILE A 11 2.61 4.05 -13.12
CA ILE A 11 1.68 3.21 -12.35
C ILE A 11 1.06 3.95 -11.15
N LEU A 12 1.61 5.10 -10.77
CA LEU A 12 1.09 5.95 -9.71
C LEU A 12 0.49 7.25 -10.26
N ALA A 13 -0.45 7.82 -9.51
CA ALA A 13 -1.01 9.15 -9.74
C ALA A 13 -0.85 10.02 -8.50
N CYS A 14 -0.92 11.34 -8.67
CA CYS A 14 -0.86 12.27 -7.55
C CYS A 14 -2.00 11.99 -6.55
N PRO A 15 -1.72 11.75 -5.25
CA PRO A 15 -2.75 11.49 -4.25
C PRO A 15 -3.68 12.70 -4.00
N ARG A 16 -3.26 13.91 -4.39
CA ARG A 16 -4.05 15.13 -4.19
C ARG A 16 -4.99 15.46 -5.34
N CYS A 17 -4.59 15.20 -6.58
CA CYS A 17 -5.35 15.64 -7.76
C CYS A 17 -5.47 14.58 -8.86
N HIS A 18 -4.97 13.36 -8.63
CA HIS A 18 -4.87 12.27 -9.61
C HIS A 18 -4.16 12.63 -10.92
N GLY A 19 -3.42 13.74 -10.94
CA GLY A 19 -2.60 14.17 -12.05
C GLY A 19 -1.34 13.30 -12.24
N ARG A 20 -0.70 13.46 -13.39
CA ARG A 20 0.54 12.75 -13.73
C ARG A 20 1.66 13.14 -12.77
N LEU A 21 2.40 12.13 -12.31
CA LEU A 21 3.62 12.31 -11.53
C LEU A 21 4.85 12.36 -12.44
N GLU A 22 5.87 13.07 -12.00
CA GLU A 22 7.19 13.10 -12.60
C GLU A 22 8.19 12.43 -11.66
N ARG A 23 8.99 11.52 -12.21
CA ARG A 23 10.03 10.82 -11.46
C ARG A 23 11.26 11.69 -11.30
N ARG A 24 11.75 11.77 -10.06
CA ARG A 24 13.08 12.26 -9.68
C ARG A 24 13.82 11.14 -8.93
N PRO A 25 15.15 11.20 -8.76
CA PRO A 25 15.91 10.09 -8.14
C PRO A 25 15.30 9.60 -6.82
N GLU A 26 15.02 10.52 -5.90
CA GLU A 26 14.54 10.23 -4.54
C GLU A 26 13.13 10.81 -4.28
N ALA A 27 12.38 11.15 -5.32
CA ALA A 27 11.08 11.81 -5.15
C ALA A 27 10.14 11.60 -6.34
N LEU A 28 8.85 11.84 -6.09
CA LEU A 28 7.82 12.06 -7.09
C LEU A 28 7.26 13.46 -6.94
N ALA A 29 7.08 14.18 -8.05
CA ALA A 29 6.45 15.49 -8.04
C ALA A 29 5.21 15.48 -8.94
N CYS A 30 4.14 16.16 -8.53
CA CYS A 30 2.99 16.33 -9.41
C CYS A 30 3.30 17.34 -10.52
N GLY A 31 3.04 16.97 -11.78
CA GLY A 31 3.20 17.85 -12.93
C GLY A 31 2.03 18.82 -13.16
N THR A 32 0.91 18.66 -12.45
CA THR A 32 -0.26 19.55 -12.59
C THR A 32 0.04 20.93 -11.98
N PRO A 33 -0.07 22.02 -12.76
CA PRO A 33 0.12 23.38 -12.26
C PRO A 33 -0.78 23.66 -11.05
N GLY A 34 -0.24 24.28 -10.01
CA GLY A 34 -0.97 24.63 -8.79
C GLY A 34 -1.19 23.51 -7.78
N CYS A 35 -0.93 22.23 -8.11
CA CYS A 35 -1.05 21.14 -7.13
C CYS A 35 0.08 21.21 -6.08
N GLY A 36 1.34 21.22 -6.55
CA GLY A 36 2.51 21.33 -5.68
C GLY A 36 2.81 20.09 -4.82
N PHE A 37 2.14 18.95 -5.04
CA PHE A 37 2.45 17.71 -4.33
C PHE A 37 3.89 17.24 -4.59
N ARG A 38 4.57 16.79 -3.53
CA ARG A 38 5.89 16.16 -3.56
C ARG A 38 5.89 14.97 -2.61
N GLY A 39 6.12 13.78 -3.14
CA GLY A 39 6.35 12.55 -2.38
C GLY A 39 7.83 12.24 -2.29
N VAL A 40 8.28 11.75 -1.13
CA VAL A 40 9.66 11.34 -0.88
C VAL A 40 9.79 9.83 -1.08
N ILE A 41 10.94 9.39 -1.58
CA ILE A 41 11.27 7.97 -1.69
C ILE A 41 12.45 7.71 -0.77
N ALA A 42 12.21 7.02 0.33
CA ALA A 42 13.21 6.63 1.32
C ALA A 42 13.09 5.13 1.56
N ASP A 43 14.21 4.44 1.78
CA ASP A 43 14.28 2.98 2.00
C ASP A 43 13.61 2.14 0.90
N GLY A 44 13.44 2.70 -0.31
CA GLY A 44 12.65 2.10 -1.39
C GLY A 44 11.16 2.00 -1.07
N ILE A 45 10.63 2.93 -0.28
CA ILE A 45 9.23 3.15 0.04
C ILE A 45 8.85 4.52 -0.49
N VAL A 46 7.73 4.59 -1.23
CA VAL A 46 7.18 5.85 -1.72
C VAL A 46 6.24 6.41 -0.66
N ASN A 47 6.58 7.56 -0.09
CA ASN A 47 5.69 8.28 0.81
C ASN A 47 4.68 9.09 -0.03
N ALA A 48 3.43 8.62 -0.01
CA ALA A 48 2.29 9.25 -0.69
C ALA A 48 1.44 10.11 0.27
N LEU A 49 1.81 10.21 1.55
CA LEU A 49 1.12 11.07 2.50
C LEU A 49 1.57 12.54 2.35
N PRO A 50 0.72 13.51 2.75
CA PRO A 50 1.15 14.90 2.90
C PRO A 50 2.33 15.01 3.87
N ALA A 51 3.28 15.92 3.62
CA ALA A 51 4.47 16.10 4.47
C ALA A 51 4.16 16.44 5.94
N ALA A 52 2.95 16.96 6.22
CA ALA A 52 2.48 17.26 7.58
C ALA A 52 1.88 16.05 8.31
N ALA A 53 1.78 14.88 7.66
CA ALA A 53 1.30 13.67 8.30
C ALA A 53 2.34 13.17 9.31
N GLY A 54 2.00 13.20 10.60
CA GLY A 54 2.74 12.52 11.66
C GLY A 54 2.66 10.98 11.54
N PRO A 55 3.30 10.25 12.47
CA PRO A 55 3.20 8.78 12.52
C PRO A 55 1.74 8.35 12.68
N SER A 56 1.40 7.17 12.14
CA SER A 56 0.06 6.61 12.30
C SER A 56 -0.05 5.71 13.53
N PHE A 57 -1.28 5.40 13.93
CA PHE A 57 -1.58 4.36 14.90
C PHE A 57 -0.89 3.01 14.58
N PHE A 58 -0.77 2.66 13.30
CA PHE A 58 -0.14 1.40 12.86
C PHE A 58 1.38 1.43 12.92
N ASP A 59 2.01 2.62 12.92
CA ASP A 59 3.44 2.74 13.21
C ASP A 59 3.70 2.39 14.69
N ALA A 60 2.87 2.90 15.60
CA ALA A 60 3.00 2.64 17.04
C ALA A 60 2.69 1.19 17.42
N THR A 61 1.79 0.52 16.68
CA THR A 61 1.33 -0.85 16.99
C THR A 61 2.02 -1.94 16.19
N TYR A 62 2.98 -1.60 15.32
CA TYR A 62 3.77 -2.56 14.54
C TYR A 62 4.32 -3.76 15.36
N PRO A 63 4.88 -3.58 16.57
CA PRO A 63 5.38 -4.72 17.37
C PRO A 63 4.30 -5.77 17.65
N VAL A 64 3.04 -5.36 17.82
CA VAL A 64 1.91 -6.25 18.08
C VAL A 64 1.57 -7.08 16.82
N MET A 65 1.61 -6.46 15.64
CA MET A 65 1.35 -7.14 14.36
C MET A 65 2.36 -8.27 14.07
N MET A 66 3.63 -8.08 14.43
CA MET A 66 4.67 -9.09 14.22
C MET A 66 4.47 -10.35 15.09
N HIS A 67 3.85 -10.21 16.26
CA HIS A 67 3.57 -11.34 17.16
C HIS A 67 2.38 -12.19 16.70
N SER A 68 1.36 -11.60 16.06
CA SER A 68 0.20 -12.36 15.56
C SER A 68 0.47 -13.10 14.24
N SER A 69 1.46 -12.64 13.46
CA SER A 69 1.70 -13.08 12.08
C SER A 69 2.59 -14.32 11.93
N SER A 70 3.13 -14.87 13.03
CA SER A 70 4.27 -15.82 13.00
C SER A 70 3.95 -17.24 13.50
N GLY A 71 2.70 -17.55 13.85
CA GLY A 71 2.31 -18.86 14.41
C GLY A 71 1.77 -19.88 13.39
N PRO A 72 1.85 -21.20 13.66
CA PRO A 72 1.34 -22.27 12.80
C PRO A 72 -0.19 -22.28 12.64
N SER A 73 -0.92 -21.68 13.59
CA SER A 73 -2.38 -21.48 13.49
C SER A 73 -2.78 -20.64 12.27
N ARG A 74 -1.88 -19.75 11.81
CA ARG A 74 -2.05 -18.92 10.61
C ARG A 74 -2.36 -19.76 9.36
N LEU A 75 -1.63 -20.84 9.16
CA LEU A 75 -1.81 -21.73 8.00
C LEU A 75 -3.20 -22.39 8.01
N VAL A 76 -3.73 -22.68 9.21
CA VAL A 76 -5.05 -23.28 9.36
C VAL A 76 -6.16 -22.27 9.03
N PHE A 77 -6.03 -21.02 9.50
CA PHE A 77 -7.09 -20.02 9.33
C PHE A 77 -7.10 -19.30 7.98
N TYR A 78 -5.96 -19.17 7.32
CA TYR A 78 -5.85 -18.39 6.08
C TYR A 78 -5.68 -19.22 4.81
N SER A 79 -5.35 -20.52 4.88
CA SER A 79 -5.09 -21.34 3.68
C SER A 79 -6.26 -21.38 2.70
N GLN A 80 -7.50 -21.55 3.19
CA GLN A 80 -8.68 -21.56 2.32
C GLN A 80 -8.93 -20.18 1.68
N GLN A 81 -8.71 -19.10 2.42
CA GLN A 81 -8.87 -17.73 1.94
C GLN A 81 -7.81 -17.39 0.89
N ALA A 82 -6.55 -17.77 1.14
CA ALA A 82 -5.45 -17.64 0.21
C ALA A 82 -5.67 -18.44 -1.08
N ALA A 83 -6.19 -19.67 -0.98
CA ALA A 83 -6.51 -20.49 -2.15
C ALA A 83 -7.61 -19.86 -3.01
N ALA A 84 -8.68 -19.33 -2.40
CA ALA A 84 -9.73 -18.62 -3.11
C ALA A 84 -9.20 -17.35 -3.80
N LEU A 85 -8.31 -16.62 -3.13
CA LEU A 85 -7.72 -15.41 -3.69
C LEU A 85 -6.82 -15.71 -4.89
N ARG A 86 -6.03 -16.80 -4.84
CA ARG A 86 -5.19 -17.26 -5.96
C ARG A 86 -6.00 -17.44 -7.25
N GLU A 87 -7.19 -18.02 -7.17
CA GLU A 87 -8.08 -18.18 -8.34
C GLU A 87 -8.59 -16.85 -8.87
N ARG A 88 -8.89 -15.90 -7.98
CA ARG A 88 -9.38 -14.55 -8.35
C ARG A 88 -8.30 -13.66 -8.94
N LEU A 89 -7.04 -13.88 -8.58
CA LEU A 89 -5.90 -13.12 -9.08
C LEU A 89 -5.27 -13.74 -10.34
N ALA A 90 -5.78 -14.87 -10.83
CA ALA A 90 -5.27 -15.53 -12.02
C ALA A 90 -5.31 -14.58 -13.24
N GLY A 91 -4.15 -14.32 -13.84
CA GLY A 91 -4.01 -13.46 -15.02
C GLY A 91 -3.90 -11.95 -14.72
N ALA A 92 -4.05 -11.52 -13.46
CA ALA A 92 -3.84 -10.13 -13.08
C ALA A 92 -2.36 -9.75 -13.28
N ARG A 93 -2.08 -8.60 -13.89
CA ARG A 93 -0.72 -8.11 -14.14
C ARG A 93 -0.33 -6.99 -13.18
N LEU A 94 -1.29 -6.18 -12.75
CA LEU A 94 -1.09 -5.09 -11.80
C LEU A 94 -2.08 -5.20 -10.65
N VAL A 95 -1.55 -5.48 -9.45
CA VAL A 95 -2.34 -5.76 -8.25
C VAL A 95 -2.00 -4.74 -7.17
N LEU A 96 -3.01 -4.19 -6.52
CA LEU A 96 -2.87 -3.42 -5.29
C LEU A 96 -3.23 -4.30 -4.08
N ASP A 97 -2.37 -4.32 -3.07
CA ASP A 97 -2.68 -4.87 -1.76
C ASP A 97 -2.82 -3.73 -0.74
N VAL A 98 -4.04 -3.56 -0.21
CA VAL A 98 -4.40 -2.53 0.76
C VAL A 98 -4.27 -3.09 2.18
N GLY A 99 -3.43 -2.45 3.00
CA GLY A 99 -3.06 -2.96 4.31
C GLY A 99 -2.11 -4.15 4.20
N CYS A 100 -1.13 -4.05 3.31
CA CYS A 100 -0.28 -5.19 2.93
C CYS A 100 0.62 -5.71 4.07
N GLY A 101 0.73 -4.95 5.17
CA GLY A 101 1.47 -5.34 6.36
C GLY A 101 2.94 -5.68 6.05
N PRO A 102 3.58 -6.49 6.92
CA PRO A 102 4.98 -6.89 6.75
C PRO A 102 5.17 -8.05 5.76
N ARG A 103 4.10 -8.66 5.25
CA ARG A 103 4.12 -9.79 4.30
C ARG A 103 2.74 -10.06 3.71
N LEU A 104 2.68 -10.70 2.56
CA LEU A 104 1.42 -11.16 1.98
C LEU A 104 0.85 -12.36 2.75
N GLU A 105 -0.48 -12.35 2.94
CA GLU A 105 -1.24 -13.43 3.58
C GLU A 105 -1.64 -14.55 2.60
N TYR A 106 -1.27 -14.40 1.33
CA TYR A 106 -1.63 -15.27 0.23
C TYR A 106 -0.46 -15.45 -0.73
N GLU A 107 -0.60 -16.42 -1.63
CA GLU A 107 0.40 -16.64 -2.66
C GLU A 107 0.41 -15.49 -3.66
N ARG A 108 1.57 -14.85 -3.81
CA ARG A 108 1.78 -13.80 -4.81
C ARG A 108 1.42 -14.33 -6.21
N PRO A 109 0.58 -13.62 -6.99
CA PRO A 109 0.23 -14.09 -8.32
C PRO A 109 1.45 -14.04 -9.26
N PRO A 110 1.67 -15.09 -10.07
CA PRO A 110 2.84 -15.18 -10.93
C PRO A 110 2.82 -14.11 -12.01
N ALA A 111 4.00 -13.56 -12.33
CA ALA A 111 4.19 -12.53 -13.35
C ALA A 111 3.40 -11.21 -13.13
N SER A 112 2.90 -10.98 -11.92
CA SER A 112 2.26 -9.71 -11.54
C SER A 112 3.24 -8.75 -10.90
N LEU A 113 3.01 -7.46 -11.15
CA LEU A 113 3.53 -6.36 -10.36
C LEU A 113 2.55 -6.12 -9.20
N VAL A 114 3.02 -6.28 -7.97
CA VAL A 114 2.25 -6.06 -6.75
C VAL A 114 2.68 -4.76 -6.07
N ILE A 115 1.73 -3.86 -5.90
CA ILE A 115 1.85 -2.62 -5.14
C ILE A 115 1.28 -2.88 -3.75
N GLY A 116 2.09 -2.80 -2.70
CA GLY A 116 1.63 -2.81 -1.32
C GLY A 116 1.39 -1.40 -0.79
N LEU A 117 0.23 -1.15 -0.22
CA LEU A 117 -0.14 0.11 0.44
C LEU A 117 -0.36 -0.16 1.93
N ASP A 118 0.32 0.59 2.79
CA ASP A 118 0.12 0.47 4.24
C ASP A 118 0.35 1.82 4.96
N LEU A 119 -0.27 1.96 6.13
CA LEU A 119 -0.08 3.08 7.06
C LEU A 119 0.98 2.78 8.13
N SER A 120 1.62 1.62 8.10
CA SER A 120 2.77 1.24 8.94
C SER A 120 4.04 1.25 8.10
N TYR A 121 4.86 2.29 8.27
CA TYR A 121 6.14 2.43 7.59
C TYR A 121 7.09 1.27 7.94
N GLU A 122 7.07 0.83 9.20
CA GLU A 122 7.88 -0.32 9.65
C GLU A 122 7.44 -1.63 9.00
N SER A 123 6.13 -1.86 8.85
CA SER A 123 5.63 -3.01 8.10
C SER A 123 6.17 -3.01 6.66
N LEU A 124 6.10 -1.85 5.99
CA LEU A 124 6.64 -1.70 4.64
C LEU A 124 8.16 -1.92 4.59
N ARG A 125 8.92 -1.47 5.58
CA ARG A 125 10.37 -1.73 5.64
C ARG A 125 10.67 -3.23 5.60
N HIS A 126 9.84 -4.06 6.24
CA HIS A 126 10.02 -5.52 6.33
C HIS A 126 9.38 -6.29 5.18
N ASN A 127 8.37 -5.72 4.50
CA ASN A 127 7.68 -6.41 3.42
C ASN A 127 8.56 -6.54 2.18
N THR A 128 8.90 -7.78 1.84
CA THR A 128 9.70 -8.15 0.67
C THR A 128 8.89 -8.87 -0.40
N ASP A 129 7.60 -9.09 -0.15
CA ASP A 129 6.71 -9.84 -1.04
C ASP A 129 6.16 -8.97 -2.19
N VAL A 130 6.13 -7.64 -1.99
CA VAL A 130 5.61 -6.64 -2.95
C VAL A 130 6.73 -5.94 -3.73
N ASP A 131 6.43 -5.49 -4.95
CA ASP A 131 7.40 -4.82 -5.84
C ASP A 131 7.51 -3.32 -5.58
N VAL A 132 6.41 -2.72 -5.14
CA VAL A 132 6.31 -1.30 -4.80
C VAL A 132 5.69 -1.18 -3.42
N ARG A 133 6.34 -0.42 -2.54
CA ARG A 133 5.86 -0.14 -1.19
C ARG A 133 5.41 1.30 -1.11
N LEU A 134 4.13 1.51 -0.82
CA LEU A 134 3.50 2.81 -0.71
C LEU A 134 3.11 3.05 0.75
N TYR A 135 3.75 4.04 1.36
CA TYR A 135 3.29 4.57 2.64
C TYR A 135 2.17 5.57 2.36
N GLY A 136 0.93 5.19 2.66
CA GLY A 136 -0.25 5.92 2.20
C GLY A 136 -1.55 5.39 2.80
N SER A 137 -2.64 6.12 2.57
CA SER A 137 -3.97 5.77 3.07
C SER A 137 -4.85 5.15 1.99
N ALA A 138 -5.64 4.13 2.35
CA ALA A 138 -6.67 3.55 1.49
C ALA A 138 -7.77 4.56 1.11
N THR A 139 -7.94 5.63 1.90
CA THR A 139 -8.91 6.71 1.65
C THR A 139 -8.48 7.68 0.55
N SER A 140 -7.22 7.61 0.11
CA SER A 140 -6.65 8.47 -0.92
C SER A 140 -5.60 7.68 -1.71
N LEU A 141 -6.08 6.79 -2.59
CA LEU A 141 -5.23 5.91 -3.37
C LEU A 141 -4.41 6.71 -4.40
N PRO A 142 -3.06 6.64 -4.39
CA PRO A 142 -2.21 7.33 -5.34
C PRO A 142 -2.11 6.57 -6.67
N LEU A 143 -3.25 6.18 -7.25
CA LEU A 143 -3.35 5.34 -8.44
C LEU A 143 -4.21 6.02 -9.51
N PRO A 144 -3.91 5.83 -10.80
CA PRO A 144 -4.81 6.26 -11.87
C PRO A 144 -6.12 5.48 -11.83
N ALA A 145 -7.23 6.12 -12.19
CA ALA A 145 -8.54 5.46 -12.24
C ALA A 145 -8.53 4.29 -13.23
N GLY A 146 -9.13 3.15 -12.85
CA GLY A 146 -9.25 1.97 -13.71
C GLY A 146 -7.92 1.32 -14.11
N SER A 147 -6.83 1.56 -13.36
CA SER A 147 -5.48 1.08 -13.72
C SER A 147 -5.11 -0.28 -13.12
N MET A 148 -5.83 -0.75 -12.11
CA MET A 148 -5.54 -2.02 -11.44
C MET A 148 -6.37 -3.15 -12.05
N ASP A 149 -5.75 -4.30 -12.27
CA ASP A 149 -6.47 -5.52 -12.65
C ASP A 149 -7.20 -6.12 -11.43
N ALA A 150 -6.61 -5.97 -10.25
CA ALA A 150 -7.20 -6.42 -8.99
C ALA A 150 -6.78 -5.53 -7.80
N ILE A 151 -7.68 -5.42 -6.82
CA ILE A 151 -7.41 -4.80 -5.52
C ILE A 151 -7.73 -5.84 -4.44
N VAL A 152 -6.75 -6.13 -3.60
CA VAL A 152 -6.86 -7.04 -2.47
C VAL A 152 -6.98 -6.23 -1.19
N CYS A 153 -8.00 -6.53 -0.39
CA CYS A 153 -8.18 -5.97 0.95
C CYS A 153 -8.27 -7.11 1.97
N PHE A 154 -7.14 -7.78 2.21
CA PHE A 154 -7.08 -8.96 3.07
C PHE A 154 -6.96 -8.52 4.53
N TYR A 155 -8.03 -8.68 5.32
CA TYR A 155 -8.08 -8.23 6.73
C TYR A 155 -7.67 -6.75 6.92
N SER A 156 -8.02 -5.86 5.98
CA SER A 156 -7.72 -4.43 6.10
C SER A 156 -8.94 -3.53 6.22
N LEU A 157 -10.06 -3.88 5.59
CA LEU A 157 -11.27 -3.03 5.58
C LEU A 157 -11.84 -2.77 6.98
N HIS A 158 -11.68 -3.69 7.91
CA HIS A 158 -12.19 -3.54 9.28
C HIS A 158 -11.42 -2.49 10.10
N HIS A 159 -10.30 -1.98 9.57
CA HIS A 159 -9.56 -0.86 10.13
C HIS A 159 -10.07 0.51 9.65
N LEU A 160 -10.97 0.54 8.66
CA LEU A 160 -11.68 1.76 8.28
C LEU A 160 -12.82 1.98 9.28
N VAL A 161 -12.58 2.86 10.25
CA VAL A 161 -13.44 3.14 11.40
C VAL A 161 -14.04 4.55 11.31
N GLY A 162 -14.95 4.89 12.22
CA GLY A 162 -15.70 6.14 12.16
C GLY A 162 -16.83 6.10 11.13
N GLN A 163 -17.57 7.21 11.00
CA GLN A 163 -18.70 7.34 10.07
C GLN A 163 -18.30 8.03 8.76
N THR A 164 -17.17 8.73 8.74
CA THR A 164 -16.68 9.46 7.57
C THR A 164 -15.19 9.19 7.34
N VAL A 165 -14.72 9.42 6.11
CA VAL A 165 -13.28 9.40 5.79
C VAL A 165 -12.49 10.34 6.71
N HIS A 166 -13.05 11.52 6.98
CA HIS A 166 -12.42 12.49 7.86
C HIS A 166 -12.27 11.98 9.29
N GLU A 167 -13.31 11.37 9.85
CA GLU A 167 -13.26 10.75 11.18
C GLU A 167 -12.27 9.60 11.25
N ASN A 168 -12.26 8.72 10.24
CA ASN A 168 -11.26 7.65 10.14
C ASN A 168 -9.84 8.20 10.19
N GLU A 169 -9.54 9.20 9.35
CA GLU A 169 -8.22 9.81 9.29
C GLU A 169 -7.82 10.49 10.60
N ALA A 170 -8.76 11.09 11.32
CA ALA A 170 -8.50 11.66 12.63
C ALA A 170 -8.15 10.56 13.66
N LEU A 171 -8.88 9.44 13.67
CA LEU A 171 -8.67 8.32 14.59
C LEU A 171 -7.33 7.61 14.36
N LEU A 172 -6.90 7.46 13.09
CA LEU A 172 -5.65 6.77 12.75
C LEU A 172 -4.40 7.65 12.94
N ARG A 173 -4.57 8.95 13.21
CA ARG A 173 -3.49 9.93 13.38
C ARG A 173 -3.43 10.56 14.77
N ALA A 174 -4.36 10.21 15.66
CA ALA A 174 -4.38 10.63 17.06
C ALA A 174 -3.29 9.89 17.86
#